data_AF-A0A6J6AS79-F1
#
_entry.id   AF-A0A6J6AS79-F1
#
_cell.length_a   1.000
_cell.length_b   1.000
_cell.length_c   1.000
_cell.angle_alpha   90.00
_cell.angle_beta   90.00
_cell.angle_gamma   90.00
#
_symmetry.space_group_name_H-M   'P 1'
#
loop_
_entity.id
_entity.type
_entity.pdbx_description
1 polymer ?
#
loop_
_entity_poly.entity_id
_entity_poly.type
_entity_poly.pdbx_seq_one_letter_code
_entity_poly.pdbx_strand_id
1 'polypeptide(L)'
;MSSTIKRLIAVVIVLGLIGGFGIRIGHPQSGLSTALGSASSSVVIYKATNKLSVGSKYFGANDVKDLSPFLGEVTEVGKDYYTVKNGKFLERVTKKQTRGKMLVVIPFFGYPLNLVGL
;
A
#
# COMPACT_ATOMS: atom_id res chain seq x y z
N MET A 1 -13.82 12.62 -33.94
CA MET A 1 -13.74 12.13 -32.54
C MET A 1 -14.05 13.28 -31.59
N SER A 2 -15.00 13.11 -30.66
CA SER A 2 -15.44 14.20 -29.76
C SER A 2 -14.39 14.55 -28.70
N SER A 3 -14.49 15.74 -28.13
CA SER A 3 -13.62 16.20 -27.03
C SER A 3 -13.71 15.28 -25.80
N THR A 4 -14.90 14.75 -25.50
CA THR A 4 -15.11 13.77 -24.44
C THR A 4 -14.31 12.49 -24.67
N ILE A 5 -14.33 11.95 -25.89
CA ILE A 5 -13.56 10.74 -26.24
C ILE A 5 -12.06 10.99 -26.13
N LYS A 6 -11.56 12.16 -26.58
CA LYS A 6 -10.14 12.54 -26.43
C LYS A 6 -9.70 12.60 -24.96
N ARG A 7 -10.52 13.19 -24.09
CA ARG A 7 -10.26 13.26 -22.64
C ARG A 7 -10.23 11.87 -22.01
N LEU A 8 -11.19 11.01 -22.38
CA LEU A 8 -11.27 9.66 -21.82
C LEU A 8 -10.07 8.80 -22.22
N ILE A 9 -9.62 8.90 -23.48
CA ILE A 9 -8.39 8.24 -23.95
C ILE A 9 -7.18 8.76 -23.18
N ALA A 10 -7.06 10.08 -22.98
CA ALA A 10 -5.96 10.65 -22.22
C ALA A 10 -5.93 10.10 -20.77
N VAL A 11 -7.08 10.00 -20.10
CA VAL A 11 -7.17 9.41 -18.75
C VAL A 11 -6.72 7.95 -18.75
N VAL A 12 -7.17 7.14 -19.72
CA VAL A 12 -6.78 5.73 -19.82
C VAL A 12 -5.27 5.59 -20.06
N ILE A 13 -4.68 6.43 -20.92
CA ILE A 13 -3.23 6.43 -21.15
C ILE A 13 -2.48 6.77 -19.85
N VAL A 14 -2.91 7.80 -19.12
CA VAL A 14 -2.29 8.19 -17.84
C VAL A 14 -2.38 7.05 -16.83
N LEU A 15 -3.56 6.42 -16.68
CA LEU A 15 -3.73 5.27 -15.77
C LEU A 15 -2.87 4.07 -16.19
N GLY A 16 -2.76 3.82 -17.50
CA GLY A 16 -1.89 2.78 -18.06
C GLY A 16 -0.41 3.02 -17.75
N LEU A 17 0.05 4.27 -17.89
CA LEU A 17 1.42 4.65 -17.54
C LEU A 17 1.68 4.47 -16.04
N ILE A 18 0.78 4.94 -15.18
CA ILE A 18 0.88 4.78 -13.72
C ILE A 18 1.01 3.29 -13.35
N GLY A 19 0.17 2.44 -13.93
CA GLY A 19 0.24 0.99 -13.76
C GLY A 19 1.55 0.38 -14.28
N GLY A 20 2.03 0.84 -15.45
CA GLY A 20 3.30 0.41 -16.05
C GLY A 20 4.53 0.76 -15.20
N PHE A 21 4.51 1.88 -14.48
CA PHE A 21 5.54 2.25 -13.50
C PHE A 21 5.43 1.49 -12.17
N GLY A 22 4.47 0.58 -12.05
CA GLY A 22 4.23 -0.23 -10.87
C GLY A 22 3.57 0.54 -9.72
N ILE A 23 3.00 1.71 -9.97
CA ILE A 23 2.23 2.45 -8.96
C ILE A 23 0.85 1.82 -8.85
N ARG A 24 0.44 1.52 -7.62
CA ARG A 24 -0.80 0.83 -7.30
C ARG A 24 -1.48 1.49 -6.11
N ILE A 25 -2.77 1.24 -5.99
CA ILE A 25 -3.61 1.69 -4.88
C ILE A 25 -3.98 0.46 -4.04
N GLY A 26 -4.03 0.60 -2.72
CA GLY A 26 -4.46 -0.45 -1.81
C GLY A 26 -5.18 0.10 -0.59
N HIS A 27 -5.99 -0.75 0.05
CA HIS A 27 -6.64 -0.46 1.32
C HIS A 27 -6.01 -1.34 2.41
N PRO A 28 -5.30 -0.76 3.39
CA PRO A 28 -4.79 -1.52 4.52
C PRO A 28 -5.89 -1.80 5.54
N GLN A 29 -5.89 -3.01 6.08
CA GLN A 29 -6.80 -3.45 7.14
C GLN A 29 -6.24 -3.13 8.54
N SER A 30 -4.91 -3.01 8.66
CA SER A 30 -4.26 -2.70 9.95
C SER A 30 -2.89 -2.01 9.79
N GLY A 31 -2.20 -1.77 10.91
CA GLY A 31 -0.81 -1.32 10.93
C GLY A 31 -0.60 0.09 11.48
N LEU A 32 0.49 0.73 11.06
CA LEU A 32 0.91 2.06 11.54
C LEU A 32 -0.22 3.10 11.34
N SER A 33 -0.77 3.60 12.44
CA SER A 33 -1.61 4.80 12.40
C SER A 33 -0.77 6.01 12.02
N THR A 34 -1.37 6.93 11.27
CA THR A 34 -0.76 8.22 10.91
C THR A 34 -1.27 9.31 11.85
N ALA A 35 -0.63 10.48 11.85
CA ALA A 35 -1.13 11.64 12.60
C ALA A 35 -2.54 12.07 12.18
N LEU A 36 -3.00 11.64 11.00
CA LEU A 36 -4.28 12.02 10.41
C LEU A 36 -5.33 10.90 10.45
N GLY A 37 -5.05 9.73 11.05
CA GLY A 37 -6.04 8.65 11.13
C GLY A 37 -5.46 7.23 11.18
N SER A 38 -6.36 6.25 11.35
CA SER A 38 -5.99 4.83 11.39
C SER A 38 -5.58 4.31 10.00
N ALA A 39 -4.72 3.29 9.97
CA ALA A 39 -4.43 2.56 8.74
C ALA A 39 -5.72 2.04 8.07
N SER A 40 -6.61 1.40 8.85
CA SER A 40 -7.88 0.82 8.38
C SER A 40 -8.86 1.80 7.74
N SER A 41 -8.72 3.11 7.93
CA SER A 41 -9.59 4.12 7.32
C SER A 41 -8.92 4.81 6.12
N SER A 42 -7.72 4.40 5.74
CA SER A 42 -6.90 5.08 4.72
C SER A 42 -6.88 4.35 3.39
N VAL A 43 -6.46 5.05 2.34
CA VAL A 43 -6.05 4.46 1.07
C VAL A 43 -4.58 4.74 0.87
N VAL A 44 -3.82 3.76 0.37
CA VAL A 44 -2.39 3.90 0.15
C VAL A 44 -2.05 3.79 -1.32
N ILE A 45 -1.21 4.72 -1.77
CA ILE A 45 -0.53 4.64 -3.06
C ILE A 45 0.85 4.08 -2.79
N TYR A 46 1.19 2.98 -3.45
CA TYR A 46 2.46 2.29 -3.26
C TYR A 46 3.10 1.94 -4.59
N LYS A 47 4.43 1.87 -4.61
CA LYS A 47 5.19 1.33 -5.72
C LYS A 47 5.42 -0.16 -5.49
N ALA A 48 4.91 -1.00 -6.39
CA ALA A 48 5.13 -2.43 -6.37
C ALA A 48 6.62 -2.74 -6.48
N THR A 49 7.19 -3.28 -5.40
CA THR A 49 8.61 -3.64 -5.34
C THR A 49 8.85 -4.59 -4.19
N ASN A 50 9.81 -5.49 -4.37
CA ASN A 50 10.34 -6.35 -3.32
C ASN A 50 11.70 -5.85 -2.80
N LYS A 51 12.14 -4.65 -3.21
CA LYS A 51 13.40 -4.02 -2.78
C LYS A 51 13.09 -2.87 -1.83
N LEU A 52 13.17 -3.14 -0.53
CA LEU A 52 12.96 -2.15 0.52
C LEU A 52 14.25 -1.97 1.32
N SER A 53 14.48 -0.73 1.76
CA SER A 53 15.54 -0.37 2.69
C SER A 53 14.98 -0.20 4.10
N VAL A 54 15.86 -0.24 5.11
CA VAL A 54 15.51 0.23 6.46
C VAL A 54 14.94 1.66 6.39
N GLY A 55 13.92 1.93 7.20
CA GLY A 55 13.13 3.17 7.21
C GLY A 55 12.08 3.26 6.10
N SER A 56 12.04 2.31 5.15
CA SER A 56 10.99 2.31 4.12
C SER A 56 9.62 2.04 4.75
N LYS A 57 8.65 2.91 4.43
CA LYS A 57 7.24 2.67 4.70
C LYS A 57 6.75 1.52 3.82
N TYR A 58 6.32 0.44 4.47
CA TYR A 58 5.93 -0.85 3.90
C TYR A 58 4.40 -0.96 3.76
N PHE A 59 3.94 -1.47 2.63
CA PHE A 59 2.59 -2.01 2.48
C PHE A 59 2.69 -3.46 1.98
N GLY A 60 2.02 -4.37 2.65
CA GLY A 60 2.02 -5.77 2.25
C GLY A 60 1.23 -6.68 3.17
N ALA A 61 1.31 -7.97 2.86
CA ALA A 61 0.56 -8.99 3.58
C ALA A 61 1.39 -9.61 4.70
N ASN A 62 0.72 -10.09 5.74
CA ASN A 62 1.25 -11.03 6.71
C ASN A 62 0.43 -12.33 6.72
N ASP A 63 0.82 -13.26 7.60
CA ASP A 63 0.16 -14.56 7.77
C ASP A 63 -1.20 -14.45 8.50
N VAL A 64 -1.44 -13.35 9.20
CA VAL A 64 -2.71 -13.09 9.90
C VAL A 64 -3.70 -12.43 8.94
N LYS A 65 -4.55 -13.23 8.28
CA LYS A 65 -5.48 -12.77 7.24
C LYS A 65 -6.32 -11.54 7.63
N ASP A 66 -6.87 -11.52 8.84
CA ASP A 66 -7.78 -10.45 9.30
C ASP A 66 -7.06 -9.11 9.54
N LEU A 67 -5.72 -9.14 9.64
CA LEU A 67 -4.90 -7.94 9.79
C LEU A 67 -4.18 -7.58 8.48
N SER A 68 -4.42 -8.34 7.41
CA SER A 68 -3.73 -8.23 6.12
C SER A 68 -4.64 -7.58 5.08
N PRO A 69 -4.14 -6.70 4.21
CA PRO A 69 -2.78 -6.14 4.21
C PRO A 69 -2.58 -5.07 5.29
N PHE A 70 -1.35 -4.82 5.70
CA PHE A 70 -1.03 -3.88 6.77
C PHE A 70 0.02 -2.84 6.39
N LEU A 71 0.07 -1.76 7.18
CA LEU A 71 1.09 -0.72 7.10
C LEU A 71 2.18 -0.91 8.15
N GLY A 72 3.42 -0.69 7.75
CA GLY A 72 4.52 -0.66 8.70
C GLY A 72 5.74 0.08 8.19
N GLU A 73 6.83 -0.05 8.94
CA GLU A 73 8.13 0.49 8.59
C GLU A 73 9.18 -0.59 8.71
N VAL A 74 10.01 -0.75 7.67
CA VAL A 74 11.10 -1.72 7.67
C VAL A 74 12.16 -1.29 8.68
N THR A 75 12.42 -2.12 9.68
CA THR A 75 13.49 -1.91 10.67
C THR A 75 14.73 -2.73 10.37
N GLU A 76 14.60 -3.82 9.59
CA GLU A 76 15.70 -4.71 9.24
C GLU A 76 15.48 -5.33 7.85
N VAL A 77 16.56 -5.54 7.12
CA VAL A 77 16.56 -6.22 5.82
C VAL A 77 17.37 -7.51 5.92
N GLY A 78 16.67 -8.64 5.93
CA GLY A 78 17.29 -9.97 5.83
C GLY A 78 17.49 -10.42 4.39
N LYS A 79 18.05 -11.63 4.23
CA LYS A 79 18.25 -12.25 2.90
C LYS A 79 16.90 -12.44 2.18
N ASP A 80 15.93 -13.07 2.85
CA ASP A 80 14.63 -13.44 2.27
C ASP A 80 13.42 -12.83 3.00
N TYR A 81 13.68 -11.97 3.99
CA TYR A 81 12.65 -11.35 4.83
C TYR A 81 12.92 -9.86 5.09
N TYR A 82 11.89 -9.18 5.57
CA TYR A 82 11.96 -7.87 6.21
C TYR A 82 11.44 -7.99 7.64
N THR A 83 12.07 -7.30 8.59
CA THR A 83 11.46 -7.04 9.89
C THR A 83 10.73 -5.70 9.79
N VAL A 84 9.44 -5.67 10.12
CA VAL A 84 8.55 -4.53 9.94
C VAL A 84 7.91 -4.17 11.26
N LYS A 85 8.03 -2.91 11.67
CA LYS A 85 7.29 -2.34 12.80
C LYS A 85 5.91 -1.91 12.33
N ASN A 86 4.86 -2.44 12.95
CA ASN A 86 3.46 -2.15 12.57
C ASN A 86 2.71 -1.26 13.59
N GLY A 87 3.45 -0.60 14.50
CA GLY A 87 2.90 0.28 15.53
C GLY A 87 2.56 -0.42 16.85
N LYS A 88 2.38 -1.74 16.83
CA LYS A 88 2.14 -2.55 18.04
C LYS A 88 3.31 -3.49 18.34
N PHE A 89 3.83 -4.16 17.32
CA PHE A 89 4.91 -5.13 17.44
C PHE A 89 5.82 -5.12 16.20
N LEU A 90 6.92 -5.88 16.29
CA LEU A 90 7.79 -6.19 15.16
C LEU A 90 7.33 -7.51 14.54
N GLU A 91 7.19 -7.53 13.23
CA GLU A 91 6.75 -8.69 12.48
C GLU A 91 7.75 -9.01 11.37
N ARG A 92 8.07 -10.29 11.19
CA ARG A 92 8.92 -10.75 10.10
C ARG A 92 8.04 -11.16 8.92
N VAL A 93 8.19 -10.47 7.79
CA VAL A 93 7.46 -10.76 6.56
C VAL A 93 8.41 -11.25 5.48
N THR A 94 7.98 -12.23 4.70
CA THR A 94 8.79 -12.70 3.57
C THR A 94 8.80 -11.67 2.44
N LYS A 95 9.88 -11.61 1.67
CA LYS A 95 9.95 -10.73 0.48
C LYS A 95 8.86 -11.03 -0.55
N LYS A 96 8.31 -12.24 -0.56
CA LYS A 96 7.19 -12.66 -1.43
C LYS A 96 5.85 -12.06 -1.02
N GLN A 97 5.64 -11.78 0.27
CA GLN A 97 4.42 -11.17 0.80
C GLN A 97 4.45 -9.63 0.73
N THR A 98 5.58 -9.07 0.31
CA THR A 98 5.74 -7.62 0.12
C THR A 98 4.95 -7.18 -1.10
N ARG A 99 3.99 -6.27 -0.91
CA ARG A 99 3.29 -5.63 -2.03
C ARG A 99 4.10 -4.45 -2.56
N GLY A 100 4.65 -3.62 -1.68
CA GLY A 100 5.54 -2.55 -2.13
C GLY A 100 5.92 -1.50 -1.11
N LYS A 101 6.62 -0.49 -1.62
CA LYS A 101 7.00 0.71 -0.86
C LYS A 101 5.86 1.71 -0.92
N MET A 102 5.36 2.15 0.23
CA MET A 102 4.39 3.23 0.29
C MET A 102 4.98 4.52 -0.25
N LEU A 103 4.17 5.26 -1.00
CA LEU A 103 4.47 6.59 -1.50
C LEU A 103 3.65 7.64 -0.75
N VAL A 104 2.33 7.41 -0.64
CA VAL A 104 1.37 8.33 -0.04
C VAL A 104 0.32 7.54 0.73
N VAL A 105 -0.10 8.07 1.87
CA VAL A 105 -1.26 7.61 2.65
C VAL A 105 -2.30 8.72 2.61
N ILE A 106 -3.50 8.40 2.16
CA ILE A 106 -4.64 9.31 2.09
C ILE A 106 -5.62 8.90 3.20
N PRO A 107 -5.74 9.68 4.29
CA PRO A 107 -6.60 9.32 5.42
C PRO A 107 -8.08 9.40 5.05
N PHE A 108 -8.92 8.65 5.77
CA PHE A 108 -10.39 8.62 5.67
C PHE A 108 -11.02 8.16 4.34
N PHE A 109 -10.26 8.08 3.25
CA PHE A 109 -10.75 7.59 1.95
C PHE A 109 -11.06 6.09 1.91
N GLY A 110 -10.64 5.32 2.92
CA GLY A 110 -10.95 3.90 3.04
C GLY A 110 -12.33 3.61 3.65
N TYR A 111 -12.97 4.59 4.27
CA TYR A 111 -14.31 4.44 4.85
C TYR A 111 -15.37 3.91 3.85
N PRO A 112 -15.47 4.45 2.61
CA PRO A 112 -16.38 3.90 1.60
C PRO A 112 -15.99 2.49 1.11
N LEU A 113 -14.72 2.08 1.22
CA LEU A 113 -14.27 0.74 0.80
C LEU A 113 -14.65 -0.33 1.84
N ASN A 114 -14.52 -0.01 3.13
CA ASN A 114 -14.98 -0.88 4.20
C ASN A 114 -16.48 -1.18 4.13
N LEU A 115 -17.30 -0.22 3.69
CA LEU A 115 -18.74 -0.40 3.49
C LEU A 115 -19.08 -1.51 2.46
N VAL A 116 -18.17 -1.80 1.54
CA VAL A 116 -18.33 -2.84 0.51
C VAL A 116 -17.39 -4.04 0.71
N GLY A 117 -16.73 -4.13 1.86
CA GLY A 117 -15.84 -5.24 2.22
C GLY A 117 -14.51 -5.27 1.45
N LEU A 118 -14.04 -4.11 0.96
CA LEU A 118 -12.76 -3.93 0.24
C LEU A 118 -11.71 -3.25 1.11
#